data_AF-A0A7V9PNA4-F1
#
_entry.id   AF-A0A7V9PNA4-F1
#
_cell.length_a   1.000
_cell.length_b   1.000
_cell.length_c   1.000
_cell.angle_alpha   90.00
_cell.angle_beta   90.00
_cell.angle_gamma   90.00
#
_symmetry.space_group_name_H-M   'P 1'
#
loop_
_entity.id
_entity.type
_entity.pdbx_description
1 polymer ?
#
loop_
_entity_poly.entity_id
_entity_poly.type
_entity_poly.pdbx_seq_one_letter_code
_entity_poly.pdbx_strand_id
1 'polypeptide(L)'
;MPRQNRVDPFGEIASVPERGTLMGNRGILHAAESGHAAASRIVRRWATRAWIACGLQFKGRHRAVMSPNSYTELFFLDEATSLAAGHRPCAECRRADFLRFRAAWLAGNPGHGLGATPRIGEIDRVLHAERVEGVGRAARKRTHRAP
;
A
#
# COMPACT_ATOMS: atom_id res chain seq x y z
N MET A 1 -20.75 -11.09 4.13
CA MET A 1 -19.65 -11.27 3.15
C MET A 1 -18.45 -10.45 3.59
N PRO A 2 -17.20 -10.92 3.37
CA PRO A 2 -16.01 -10.11 3.64
C PRO A 2 -15.99 -8.83 2.80
N ARG A 3 -15.23 -7.81 3.22
CA ARG A 3 -14.97 -6.61 2.43
C ARG A 3 -13.88 -6.89 1.39
N GLN A 4 -13.96 -6.22 0.24
CA GLN A 4 -12.91 -6.23 -0.79
C GLN A 4 -11.73 -5.35 -0.35
N ASN A 5 -10.91 -5.85 0.56
CA ASN A 5 -9.81 -5.09 1.15
C ASN A 5 -8.59 -5.94 1.55
N ARG A 6 -8.51 -7.19 1.07
CA ARG A 6 -7.32 -8.03 1.24
C ARG A 6 -6.47 -7.93 -0.01
N VAL A 7 -5.16 -7.79 0.16
CA VAL A 7 -4.25 -7.59 -0.97
C VAL A 7 -3.33 -8.78 -1.09
N ASP A 8 -3.27 -9.35 -2.28
CA ASP A 8 -2.37 -10.45 -2.61
C ASP A 8 -0.97 -9.94 -3.02
N PRO A 9 0.02 -10.82 -3.21
CA PRO A 9 1.37 -10.42 -3.64
C PRO A 9 1.39 -9.71 -5.00
N PHE A 10 0.42 -9.98 -5.88
CA PHE A 10 0.26 -9.32 -7.17
C PHE A 10 -0.40 -7.94 -7.06
N GLY A 11 -0.86 -7.55 -5.87
CA GLY A 11 -1.46 -6.25 -5.60
C GLY A 11 -2.95 -6.17 -5.94
N GLU A 12 -3.60 -7.30 -6.26
CA GLU A 12 -5.04 -7.40 -6.47
C GLU A 12 -5.78 -7.34 -5.14
N ILE A 13 -6.97 -6.73 -5.15
CA ILE A 13 -7.78 -6.50 -3.95
C ILE A 13 -8.97 -7.46 -3.96
N ALA A 14 -8.95 -8.43 -3.07
CA ALA A 14 -9.90 -9.54 -2.99
C ALA A 14 -10.84 -9.44 -1.79
N SER A 15 -11.98 -10.12 -1.90
CA SER A 15 -13.00 -10.24 -0.86
C SER A 15 -12.92 -11.63 -0.23
N VAL A 16 -11.98 -11.81 0.69
CA VAL A 16 -11.70 -13.10 1.35
C VAL A 16 -11.76 -12.96 2.87
N PRO A 17 -12.11 -14.02 3.63
CA PRO A 17 -12.35 -13.93 5.07
C PRO A 17 -11.08 -13.76 5.90
N GLU A 18 -9.91 -14.12 5.36
CA GLU A 18 -8.63 -14.13 6.07
C GLU A 18 -8.31 -12.75 6.65
N ARG A 19 -7.75 -12.77 7.86
CA ARG A 19 -7.26 -11.58 8.53
C ARG A 19 -5.79 -11.38 8.17
N GLY A 20 -5.41 -10.12 7.99
CA GLY A 20 -4.01 -9.77 7.79
C GLY A 20 -3.28 -9.54 9.11
N THR A 21 -1.95 -9.63 9.07
CA THR A 21 -1.07 -9.20 10.18
C THR A 21 -0.61 -7.74 10.01
N LEU A 22 -0.85 -7.15 8.84
CA LEU A 22 -0.56 -5.76 8.52
C LEU A 22 -1.76 -5.07 7.87
N MET A 23 -1.85 -3.75 8.07
CA MET A 23 -2.76 -2.87 7.35
C MET A 23 -2.00 -2.13 6.25
N GLY A 24 -2.69 -1.67 5.21
CA GLY A 24 -2.12 -0.93 4.10
C GLY A 24 -2.90 0.32 3.75
N ASN A 25 -2.19 1.30 3.18
CA ASN A 25 -2.76 2.53 2.66
C ASN A 25 -2.25 2.79 1.23
N ARG A 26 -3.17 2.93 0.29
CA ARG A 26 -2.93 3.43 -1.08
C ARG A 26 -3.79 4.66 -1.42
N GLY A 27 -4.35 5.31 -0.40
CA GLY A 27 -5.32 6.41 -0.49
C GLY A 27 -6.77 5.93 -0.48
N ILE A 28 -7.69 6.82 -0.86
CA ILE A 28 -9.13 6.53 -0.93
C ILE A 28 -9.41 5.73 -2.20
N LEU A 29 -9.71 4.43 -2.07
CA LEU A 29 -9.94 3.54 -3.21
C LEU A 29 -11.41 3.19 -3.43
N HIS A 30 -12.20 3.29 -2.38
CA HIS A 30 -13.60 2.94 -2.39
C HIS A 30 -14.46 4.12 -2.87
N ALA A 31 -15.63 3.83 -3.44
CA ALA A 31 -16.63 4.85 -3.73
C ALA A 31 -17.16 5.47 -2.43
N ALA A 32 -17.36 6.79 -2.42
CA ALA A 32 -18.15 7.42 -1.39
C ALA A 32 -19.62 7.00 -1.60
N GLU A 33 -20.15 6.15 -0.74
CA GLU A 33 -21.58 5.84 -0.73
C GLU A 33 -22.28 6.78 0.26
N SER A 34 -23.35 7.41 -0.20
CA SER A 34 -24.29 8.15 0.64
C SER A 34 -25.11 7.16 1.46
N GLY A 35 -24.56 6.71 2.59
CA GLY A 35 -25.24 5.79 3.50
C GLY A 35 -24.27 5.02 4.40
N HIS A 36 -24.63 4.84 5.67
CA HIS A 36 -23.74 4.37 6.73
C HIS A 36 -23.31 2.89 6.67
N ALA A 37 -23.70 2.08 5.69
CA ALA A 37 -23.61 0.62 5.88
C ALA A 37 -23.51 -0.32 4.66
N ALA A 38 -23.10 0.11 3.47
CA ALA A 38 -22.87 -0.82 2.37
C ALA A 38 -21.37 -0.99 2.06
N ALA A 39 -21.01 -2.19 1.62
CA ALA A 39 -19.63 -2.58 1.33
C ALA A 39 -19.07 -1.71 0.20
N SER A 40 -18.36 -0.64 0.56
CA SER A 40 -17.92 0.37 -0.40
C SER A 40 -17.06 -0.27 -1.49
N ARG A 41 -17.59 -0.27 -2.72
CA ARG A 41 -16.94 -0.91 -3.86
C ARG A 41 -15.61 -0.23 -4.17
N ILE A 42 -14.56 -1.01 -4.42
CA ILE A 42 -13.28 -0.49 -4.90
C ILE A 42 -13.46 0.03 -6.33
N VAL A 43 -13.11 1.30 -6.56
CA VAL A 43 -13.27 1.98 -7.86
C VAL A 43 -11.95 2.41 -8.49
N ARG A 44 -10.83 2.24 -7.77
CA ARG A 44 -9.47 2.53 -8.26
C ARG A 44 -8.45 1.69 -7.52
N ARG A 45 -7.29 1.44 -8.14
CA ARG A 45 -6.23 0.57 -7.58
C ARG A 45 -5.31 1.28 -6.59
N TRP A 46 -5.10 2.59 -6.80
CA TRP A 46 -4.36 3.49 -5.92
C TRP A 46 -4.84 4.93 -6.14
N ALA A 47 -4.62 5.79 -5.16
CA ALA A 47 -4.83 7.24 -5.25
C ALA A 47 -3.58 8.05 -4.90
N THR A 48 -2.53 7.40 -4.37
CA THR A 48 -1.27 8.05 -4.02
C THR A 48 -0.07 7.23 -4.49
N ARG A 49 1.11 7.88 -4.52
CA ARG A 49 2.41 7.22 -4.76
C ARG A 49 2.92 6.45 -3.54
N ALA A 50 2.51 6.89 -2.36
CA ALA A 50 2.94 6.32 -1.09
C ALA A 50 2.08 5.08 -0.76
N TRP A 51 2.54 3.93 -1.23
CA TRP A 51 1.96 2.63 -0.86
C TRP A 51 2.62 2.18 0.44
N ILE A 52 1.86 2.25 1.52
CA ILE A 52 2.39 2.08 2.88
C ILE A 52 1.81 0.84 3.54
N ALA A 53 2.64 0.04 4.20
CA ALA A 53 2.25 -1.02 5.11
C ALA A 53 2.41 -0.55 6.57
N CYS A 54 1.33 -0.57 7.32
CA CYS A 54 1.19 -0.14 8.70
C CYS A 54 1.04 -1.35 9.64
N GLY A 55 1.46 -1.18 10.90
CA GLY A 55 1.07 -2.10 11.97
C GLY A 55 -0.44 -1.99 12.26
N LEU A 56 -1.03 -3.07 12.76
CA LEU A 56 -2.46 -3.11 13.12
C LEU A 56 -2.80 -2.25 14.35
N GLN A 57 -1.83 -2.05 15.23
CA GLN A 57 -1.99 -1.31 16.48
C GLN A 57 -0.94 -0.22 16.56
N PHE A 58 -1.37 1.01 16.86
CA PHE A 58 -0.47 2.13 17.07
C PHE A 58 -1.15 3.20 17.91
N LYS A 59 -0.56 3.56 19.06
CA LYS A 59 -1.04 4.62 19.97
C LYS A 59 -2.53 4.52 20.33
N GLY A 60 -3.07 3.30 20.47
CA GLY A 60 -4.49 3.09 20.76
C GLY A 60 -5.46 3.64 19.70
N ARG A 61 -4.99 3.91 18.48
CA ARG A 61 -5.85 4.45 17.40
C ARG A 61 -6.78 3.37 16.87
N HIS A 62 -8.09 3.63 16.91
CA HIS A 62 -9.12 2.76 16.36
C HIS A 62 -9.80 3.47 15.19
N ARG A 63 -10.13 2.72 14.14
CA ARG A 63 -10.81 3.27 12.96
C ARG A 63 -11.87 2.30 12.45
N ALA A 64 -12.98 2.85 11.98
CA ALA A 64 -13.93 2.11 11.18
C ALA A 64 -13.32 1.87 9.79
N VAL A 65 -13.44 0.63 9.31
CA VAL A 65 -12.89 0.23 8.02
C VAL A 65 -13.77 0.77 6.89
N MET A 66 -13.13 1.40 5.91
CA MET A 66 -13.67 2.00 4.69
C MET A 66 -14.69 3.09 5.00
N SER A 67 -14.37 3.94 5.98
CA SER A 67 -15.15 5.14 6.27
C SER A 67 -15.17 6.09 5.08
N PRO A 68 -16.33 6.71 4.76
CA PRO A 68 -16.45 7.70 3.70
C PRO A 68 -15.41 8.82 3.84
N ASN A 69 -14.88 9.27 2.71
CA ASN A 69 -13.86 10.33 2.64
C ASN A 69 -12.57 10.03 3.42
N SER A 70 -12.31 8.77 3.75
CA SER A 70 -11.09 8.30 4.40
C SER A 70 -10.34 7.30 3.52
N TYR A 71 -9.05 7.09 3.79
CA TYR A 71 -8.29 6.11 3.01
C TYR A 71 -8.87 4.71 3.18
N THR A 72 -8.75 3.88 2.14
CA THR A 72 -9.13 2.47 2.22
C THR A 72 -8.06 1.72 3.01
N GLU A 73 -8.45 1.08 4.09
CA GLU A 73 -7.62 0.15 4.86
C GLU A 73 -7.53 -1.15 4.10
N LEU A 74 -6.35 -1.42 3.59
CA LEU A 74 -5.99 -2.68 2.96
C LEU A 74 -5.41 -3.62 4.02
N PHE A 75 -5.45 -4.93 3.80
CA PHE A 75 -4.89 -5.90 4.73
C PHE A 75 -4.02 -6.91 3.98
N PHE A 76 -2.85 -7.23 4.55
CA PHE A 76 -1.91 -8.21 4.01
C PHE A 76 -1.77 -9.37 4.97
N LEU A 77 -1.65 -10.59 4.44
CA LEU A 77 -1.38 -11.78 5.23
C LEU A 77 -0.13 -11.58 6.09
N ASP A 78 0.95 -11.11 5.48
CA ASP A 78 2.25 -10.90 6.10
C ASP A 78 3.05 -9.74 5.45
N GLU A 79 4.25 -9.50 5.97
CA GLU A 79 5.17 -8.49 5.41
C GLU A 79 5.60 -8.82 3.98
N ALA A 80 5.90 -10.09 3.69
CA ALA A 80 6.34 -10.52 2.37
C ALA A 80 5.29 -10.19 1.30
N THR A 81 4.03 -10.47 1.59
CA THR A 81 2.86 -10.10 0.77
C THR A 81 2.79 -8.59 0.57
N SER A 82 2.97 -7.81 1.65
CA SER A 82 2.93 -6.34 1.57
C SER A 82 4.04 -5.76 0.68
N LEU A 83 5.27 -6.29 0.79
CA LEU A 83 6.43 -5.88 0.00
C LEU A 83 6.26 -6.28 -1.46
N ALA A 84 5.83 -7.51 -1.74
CA ALA A 84 5.54 -8.00 -3.09
C ALA A 84 4.42 -7.18 -3.76
N ALA A 85 3.38 -6.82 -3.00
CA ALA A 85 2.33 -5.91 -3.43
C ALA A 85 2.84 -4.46 -3.65
N GLY A 86 4.10 -4.18 -3.35
CA GLY A 86 4.79 -2.92 -3.57
C GLY A 86 4.74 -1.96 -2.39
N HIS A 87 4.23 -2.33 -1.21
CA HIS A 87 4.14 -1.41 -0.08
C HIS A 87 5.46 -1.36 0.68
N ARG A 88 5.89 -0.16 1.05
CA ARG A 88 7.00 0.02 2.00
C ARG A 88 6.48 0.13 3.43
N PRO A 89 7.28 -0.16 4.46
CA PRO A 89 6.88 0.07 5.84
C PRO A 89 6.52 1.55 6.14
N CYS A 90 5.58 1.76 7.04
CA CYS A 90 5.16 3.07 7.50
C CYS A 90 6.24 3.74 8.34
N ALA A 91 6.57 5.00 8.01
CA ALA A 91 7.55 5.78 8.75
C ALA A 91 7.09 6.17 10.17
N GLU A 92 5.78 6.15 10.45
CA GLU A 92 5.22 6.49 11.76
C GLU A 92 5.10 5.24 12.66
N CYS A 93 4.24 4.29 12.30
CA CYS A 93 3.93 3.14 13.16
C CYS A 93 4.90 1.96 13.03
N ARG A 94 5.74 1.95 11.99
CA ARG A 94 6.74 0.90 11.73
C ARG A 94 8.13 1.49 11.52
N ARG A 95 8.50 2.49 12.36
CA ARG A 95 9.70 3.31 12.18
C ARG A 95 10.99 2.50 12.02
N ALA A 96 11.20 1.47 12.83
CA ALA A 96 12.39 0.63 12.73
C ALA A 96 12.47 -0.10 11.38
N ASP A 97 11.37 -0.72 10.96
CA ASP A 97 11.28 -1.43 9.68
C ASP A 97 11.43 -0.47 8.49
N PHE A 98 10.87 0.74 8.61
CA PHE A 98 11.04 1.80 7.62
C PHE A 98 12.51 2.20 7.44
N LEU A 99 13.26 2.34 8.54
CA LEU A 99 14.68 2.67 8.47
C LEU A 99 15.49 1.55 7.80
N ARG A 100 15.20 0.28 8.14
CA ARG A 100 15.82 -0.89 7.50
C ARG A 100 15.49 -0.95 6.01
N PHE A 101 14.22 -0.75 5.64
CA PHE A 101 13.79 -0.70 4.25
C PHE A 101 14.52 0.40 3.48
N ARG A 102 14.58 1.63 4.03
CA ARG A 102 15.23 2.77 3.37
C ARG A 102 16.72 2.51 3.15
N ALA A 103 17.41 1.97 4.16
CA ALA A 103 18.83 1.65 4.05
C ALA A 103 19.07 0.57 2.97
N ALA A 104 18.31 -0.52 3.01
CA ALA A 104 18.41 -1.60 2.03
C ALA A 104 18.07 -1.14 0.60
N TRP A 105 17.02 -0.33 0.45
CA TRP A 105 16.61 0.21 -0.85
C TRP A 105 17.69 1.13 -1.44
N LEU A 106 18.32 1.99 -0.63
CA LEU A 106 19.40 2.86 -1.11
C LEU A 106 20.64 2.05 -1.50
N ALA A 107 21.02 1.07 -0.69
CA ALA A 107 22.14 0.19 -1.00
C ALA A 107 21.92 -0.63 -2.28
N GLY A 108 20.69 -1.09 -2.52
CA GLY A 108 20.32 -1.86 -3.71
C GLY A 108 20.11 -1.02 -4.98
N ASN A 109 19.95 0.30 -4.87
CA ASN A 109 19.63 1.16 -6.01
C ASN A 109 20.51 2.42 -6.09
N PRO A 110 21.85 2.30 -6.15
CA PRO A 110 22.76 3.45 -6.18
C PRO A 110 22.60 4.32 -7.44
N GLY A 111 22.06 3.77 -8.53
CA GLY A 111 21.94 4.44 -9.83
C GLY A 111 20.88 5.54 -9.92
N HIS A 112 20.03 5.74 -8.90
CA HIS A 112 19.00 6.79 -8.94
C HIS A 112 19.49 8.20 -8.55
N GLY A 113 20.77 8.36 -8.20
CA GLY A 113 21.34 9.66 -7.87
C GLY A 113 20.74 10.33 -6.63
N LEU A 114 20.11 9.55 -5.74
CA LEU A 114 19.60 10.05 -4.48
C LEU A 114 20.76 10.21 -3.48
N GLY A 115 20.76 11.31 -2.73
CA GLY A 115 21.75 11.52 -1.65
C GLY A 115 21.62 10.49 -0.53
N ALA A 116 22.55 10.50 0.44
CA ALA A 116 22.57 9.54 1.55
C ALA A 116 21.30 9.56 2.43
N THR A 117 20.61 10.71 2.47
CA THR A 117 19.38 10.88 3.26
C THR A 117 18.25 11.50 2.43
N PRO A 118 17.70 10.80 1.43
CA PRO A 118 16.65 11.37 0.59
C PRO A 118 15.33 11.48 1.36
N ARG A 119 14.50 12.43 0.97
CA ARG A 119 13.11 12.51 1.43
C ARG A 119 12.38 11.27 0.94
N ILE A 120 11.49 10.73 1.75
CA ILE A 120 10.78 9.49 1.38
C ILE A 120 9.96 9.63 0.10
N GLY A 121 9.46 10.84 -0.19
CA GLY A 121 8.75 11.13 -1.43
C GLY A 121 9.60 10.96 -2.70
N GLU A 122 10.93 11.02 -2.59
CA GLU A 122 11.85 10.77 -3.72
C GLU A 122 11.91 9.28 -4.02
N ILE A 123 12.04 8.44 -2.99
CA ILE A 123 11.95 6.99 -3.11
C ILE A 123 10.55 6.58 -3.60
N ASP A 124 9.48 7.16 -3.05
CA ASP A 124 8.10 6.87 -3.48
C ASP A 124 7.86 7.24 -4.96
N ARG A 125 8.57 8.24 -5.50
CA ARG A 125 8.51 8.60 -6.93
C ARG A 125 9.13 7.50 -7.79
N VAL A 126 10.32 7.03 -7.43
CA VAL A 126 11.01 5.95 -8.15
C VAL A 126 10.19 4.67 -8.08
N LEU A 127 9.82 4.24 -6.87
CA LEU A 127 9.00 3.05 -6.67
C LEU A 127 7.68 3.12 -7.42
N HIS A 128 7.03 4.29 -7.53
CA HIS A 128 5.80 4.41 -8.29
C HIS A 128 5.99 4.17 -9.79
N ALA A 129 7.09 4.68 -10.37
CA ALA A 129 7.42 4.45 -11.78
C ALA A 129 7.71 2.96 -12.06
N GLU A 130 8.31 2.25 -11.11
CA GLU A 130 8.57 0.80 -11.20
C GLU A 130 7.29 -0.02 -11.03
N ARG A 131 6.40 0.39 -10.12
CA ARG A 131 5.16 -0.32 -9.81
C ARG A 131 4.10 -0.20 -10.89
N VAL A 132 4.11 0.84 -11.73
CA VAL A 132 3.00 1.16 -12.63
C VAL A 132 3.43 1.03 -14.09
N GLU A 133 2.54 0.43 -14.88
CA GLU A 133 2.62 0.45 -16.33
C GLU A 133 1.31 0.98 -16.93
N GLY A 134 1.42 1.69 -18.05
CA GLY A 134 0.30 2.41 -18.65
C GLY A 134 0.01 3.77 -17.97
N VAL A 135 -1.04 4.44 -18.43
CA VAL A 135 -1.45 5.78 -17.98
C VAL A 135 -2.96 5.84 -17.73
N GLY A 136 -3.38 6.80 -16.89
CA GLY A 136 -4.79 7.05 -16.62
C GLY A 136 -5.52 5.84 -16.04
N ARG A 137 -6.76 5.60 -16.51
CA ARG A 137 -7.61 4.50 -16.01
C ARG A 137 -7.13 3.10 -16.43
N ALA A 138 -6.30 3.01 -17.47
CA ALA A 138 -5.73 1.75 -17.95
C ALA A 138 -4.45 1.35 -17.19
N ALA A 139 -3.94 2.22 -16.30
CA ALA A 139 -2.75 1.94 -15.52
C ALA A 139 -2.97 0.71 -14.62
N ARG A 140 -1.99 -0.19 -14.65
CA ARG A 140 -2.00 -1.43 -13.86
C ARG A 140 -0.69 -1.60 -13.10
N LYS A 141 -0.69 -2.46 -12.08
CA LYS A 141 0.54 -2.80 -11.37
C LYS A 141 1.41 -3.62 -12.33
N ARG A 142 2.64 -3.18 -12.55
CA ARG A 142 3.66 -3.94 -13.26
C ARG A 142 3.95 -5.23 -12.49
N THR A 143 3.97 -6.34 -13.21
CA THR A 143 4.40 -7.64 -12.70
C THR A 143 5.51 -8.16 -13.60
N HIS A 144 6.42 -8.93 -13.04
CA HIS A 144 7.54 -9.54 -13.76
C HIS A 144 7.37 -11.05 -13.70
N ARG A 145 7.53 -11.72 -14.84
CA ARG A 145 7.68 -13.18 -14.84
C ARG A 145 9.12 -13.49 -14.48
N ALA A 146 9.31 -14.51 -13.64
CA ALA A 146 10.63 -15.09 -13.48
C ALA A 146 11.11 -15.61 -14.85
N PRO A 147 12.41 -15.45 -15.17
CA PRO A 147 12.99 -15.99 -16.39
C PRO A 147 12.88 -17.51 -16.46
#